data_AF-A0A941LRM4-F1
#
_entry.id   AF-A0A941LRM4-F1
#
_cell.length_a   1.000
_cell.length_b   1.000
_cell.length_c   1.000
_cell.angle_alpha   90.00
_cell.angle_beta   90.00
_cell.angle_gamma   90.00
#
_symmetry.space_group_name_H-M   'P 1'
#
loop_
_entity.id
_entity.type
_entity.pdbx_description
1 polymer ?
#
loop_
_entity_poly.entity_id
_entity_poly.type
_entity_poly.pdbx_seq_one_letter_code
_entity_poly.pdbx_strand_id
1 'polypeptide(L)'
;MNLEKLSKLLPAARVLNRPSFLAMVLILLSSLALWDTSYAAGQVFYDGFEDGSTNKWLQDDYRNRCTVVTSAADGIKGPDSGSRMARCNWNGTVAINGPTAYESLKIGSVPYTNEIFYRFRLRIDKNVERTDGSPLKMLRIFYWTGDQATYRDMFADSVLGNSLSNRGNVGATTLPTYWGGASGDNSGSSDSWHTVEYYFNHTTGQIKVWHDNVLIRSNSVSMGSQKWLPFYLTSNYADSHDATNYVYFDNIEIYSDAGTGATGLMSDGTISNTSSSTSSSGTTTLPPAPTNLVVVQ
;
A
#
# COMPACT_ATOMS: atom_id res chain seq x y z
N MET A 1 5.60 -87.10 -0.67
CA MET A 1 5.20 -85.92 0.12
C MET A 1 4.66 -84.90 -0.89
N ASN A 2 3.34 -84.77 -0.97
CA ASN A 2 2.63 -84.18 -2.12
C ASN A 2 2.30 -82.70 -1.87
N LEU A 3 2.76 -81.80 -2.74
CA LEU A 3 2.62 -80.34 -2.67
C LEU A 3 1.19 -79.80 -2.96
N GLU A 4 0.20 -80.68 -3.13
CA GLU A 4 -1.17 -80.30 -3.51
C GLU A 4 -2.09 -79.87 -2.35
N LYS A 5 -1.64 -79.92 -1.09
CA LYS A 5 -2.51 -79.63 0.06
C LYS A 5 -2.41 -78.22 0.66
N LEU A 6 -1.55 -77.34 0.16
CA LEU A 6 -1.38 -75.99 0.74
C LEU A 6 -2.30 -74.89 0.15
N SER A 7 -3.11 -75.17 -0.87
CA SER A 7 -3.95 -74.15 -1.51
C SER A 7 -5.34 -73.95 -0.88
N LYS A 8 -5.68 -74.67 0.20
CA LYS A 8 -7.04 -74.67 0.80
C LYS A 8 -7.18 -73.90 2.12
N LEU A 9 -6.19 -73.12 2.53
CA LEU A 9 -6.22 -72.40 3.83
C LEU A 9 -6.23 -70.88 3.75
N LEU A 10 -6.37 -70.28 2.56
CA LEU A 10 -6.59 -68.84 2.48
C LEU A 10 -8.09 -68.57 2.39
N PRO A 11 -8.72 -67.96 3.42
CA PRO A 11 -10.09 -67.48 3.29
C PRO A 11 -10.10 -66.47 2.15
N ALA A 12 -11.03 -66.68 1.21
CA ALA A 12 -11.25 -65.77 0.11
C ALA A 12 -11.33 -64.34 0.66
N ALA A 13 -10.29 -63.55 0.39
CA ALA A 13 -10.30 -62.12 0.65
C ALA A 13 -11.47 -61.59 -0.17
N ARG A 14 -12.61 -61.34 0.50
CA ARG A 14 -13.72 -60.60 -0.09
C ARG A 14 -13.13 -59.24 -0.42
N VAL A 15 -12.79 -59.06 -1.69
CA VAL A 15 -12.48 -57.77 -2.30
C VAL A 15 -13.70 -56.91 -2.00
N LEU A 16 -13.58 -56.12 -0.94
CA LEU A 16 -14.60 -55.17 -0.53
C LEU A 16 -14.54 -54.06 -1.58
N ASN A 17 -15.26 -54.27 -2.67
CA ASN A 17 -15.49 -53.29 -3.72
C ASN A 17 -16.37 -52.19 -3.11
N ARG A 18 -15.78 -51.31 -2.29
CA ARG A 18 -16.45 -50.17 -1.67
C ARG A 18 -15.94 -48.88 -2.32
N PRO A 19 -16.42 -48.55 -3.53
CA PRO A 19 -16.20 -47.22 -4.10
C PRO A 19 -16.66 -46.10 -3.14
N SER A 20 -17.58 -46.42 -2.23
CA SER A 20 -18.07 -45.52 -1.18
C SER A 20 -17.03 -45.10 -0.14
N PHE A 21 -16.04 -45.95 0.18
CA PHE A 21 -15.02 -45.61 1.19
C PHE A 21 -13.97 -44.66 0.61
N LEU A 22 -13.59 -44.87 -0.65
CA LEU A 22 -12.69 -43.98 -1.38
C LEU A 22 -13.34 -42.60 -1.59
N ALA A 23 -14.63 -42.57 -1.93
CA ALA A 23 -15.39 -41.33 -2.09
C ALA A 23 -15.54 -40.56 -0.77
N MET A 24 -15.81 -41.24 0.36
CA MET A 24 -15.84 -40.57 1.68
C MET A 24 -14.48 -40.00 2.08
N VAL A 25 -13.39 -40.73 1.85
CA VAL A 25 -12.03 -40.24 2.13
C VAL A 25 -11.69 -39.03 1.24
N LEU A 26 -12.10 -39.03 -0.04
CA LEU A 26 -11.93 -37.87 -0.93
C LEU A 26 -12.76 -36.66 -0.47
N ILE A 27 -14.00 -36.87 -0.04
CA ILE A 27 -14.86 -35.77 0.46
C ILE A 27 -14.29 -35.20 1.77
N LEU A 28 -13.85 -36.04 2.70
CA LEU A 28 -13.22 -35.61 3.97
C LEU A 28 -11.86 -34.91 3.75
N LEU A 29 -11.05 -35.36 2.79
CA LEU A 29 -9.79 -34.71 2.43
C LEU A 29 -9.99 -33.44 1.60
N SER A 30 -11.08 -33.33 0.83
CA SER A 30 -11.38 -32.13 0.02
C SER A 30 -11.70 -30.92 0.89
N SER A 31 -12.36 -31.10 2.03
CA SER A 31 -12.57 -30.01 2.99
C SER A 31 -11.27 -29.61 3.70
N LEU A 32 -10.30 -30.51 3.89
CA LEU A 32 -8.98 -30.17 4.43
C LEU A 32 -8.09 -29.44 3.40
N ALA A 33 -8.21 -29.78 2.12
CA ALA A 33 -7.49 -29.10 1.03
C ALA A 33 -8.02 -27.68 0.72
N LEU A 34 -9.21 -27.33 1.21
CA LEU A 34 -9.79 -25.98 1.10
C LEU A 34 -9.44 -25.08 2.28
N TRP A 35 -8.70 -25.58 3.29
CA TRP A 35 -8.31 -24.83 4.49
C TRP A 35 -6.88 -24.26 4.42
N ASP A 36 -6.16 -24.47 3.32
CA ASP A 36 -4.85 -23.87 3.06
C ASP A 36 -4.97 -22.49 2.39
N THR A 37 -5.84 -21.64 2.91
CA THR A 37 -5.72 -20.20 2.66
C THR A 37 -4.82 -19.62 3.74
N SER A 38 -3.51 -19.85 3.62
CA SER A 38 -2.52 -19.08 4.38
C SER A 38 -2.50 -17.66 3.83
N TYR A 39 -3.02 -16.71 4.59
CA TYR A 39 -3.21 -15.32 4.19
C TYR A 39 -2.02 -14.48 4.63
N ALA A 40 -1.32 -13.83 3.71
CA ALA A 40 -0.13 -13.07 4.06
C ALA A 40 -0.43 -11.74 4.81
N ALA A 41 -1.61 -11.15 4.64
CA ALA A 41 -1.91 -9.80 5.12
C ALA A 41 -3.40 -9.58 5.36
N GLY A 42 -3.73 -8.78 6.37
CA GLY A 42 -5.08 -8.25 6.59
C GLY A 42 -5.10 -6.73 6.46
N GLN A 43 -6.21 -6.18 5.96
CA GLN A 43 -6.39 -4.72 5.90
C GLN A 43 -6.57 -4.17 7.33
N VAL A 44 -5.82 -3.11 7.65
CA VAL A 44 -5.86 -2.43 8.96
C VAL A 44 -6.35 -1.00 8.87
N PHE A 45 -6.41 -0.44 7.66
CA PHE A 45 -6.96 0.89 7.40
C PHE A 45 -7.49 0.98 5.97
N TYR A 46 -8.64 1.63 5.82
CA TYR A 46 -9.18 2.02 4.51
C TYR A 46 -9.88 3.38 4.55
N ASP A 47 -9.55 4.22 3.58
CA ASP A 47 -10.31 5.43 3.31
C ASP A 47 -10.36 5.80 1.82
N GLY A 48 -11.53 5.66 1.21
CA GLY A 48 -11.87 6.23 -0.10
C GLY A 48 -12.61 7.56 0.01
N PHE A 49 -12.69 8.18 1.20
CA PHE A 49 -13.29 9.50 1.44
C PHE A 49 -14.79 9.65 1.12
N GLU A 50 -15.47 8.55 0.78
CA GLU A 50 -16.89 8.55 0.41
C GLU A 50 -17.82 9.02 1.55
N ASP A 51 -17.38 8.98 2.81
CA ASP A 51 -18.14 9.56 3.93
C ASP A 51 -18.13 11.10 3.97
N GLY A 52 -17.27 11.75 3.18
CA GLY A 52 -17.21 13.21 3.05
C GLY A 52 -16.39 13.89 4.13
N SER A 53 -15.62 13.13 4.89
CA SER A 53 -14.85 13.61 6.03
C SER A 53 -13.42 13.05 6.04
N THR A 54 -12.58 13.65 6.88
CA THR A 54 -11.25 13.11 7.21
C THR A 54 -11.20 12.63 8.66
N ASN A 55 -12.34 12.19 9.21
CA ASN A 55 -12.46 11.84 10.63
C ASN A 55 -11.67 10.59 11.03
N LYS A 56 -11.30 9.74 10.06
CA LYS A 56 -10.40 8.60 10.29
C LYS A 56 -8.93 9.01 10.46
N TRP A 57 -8.60 10.26 10.17
CA TRP A 57 -7.24 10.79 10.18
C TRP A 57 -7.01 11.66 11.40
N LEU A 58 -5.82 11.51 12.00
CA LEU A 58 -5.40 12.35 13.10
C LEU A 58 -5.04 13.75 12.61
N GLN A 59 -5.24 14.70 13.50
CA GLN A 59 -4.72 16.05 13.39
C GLN A 59 -3.18 16.01 13.47
N ASP A 60 -2.50 16.71 12.57
CA ASP A 60 -1.04 16.89 12.60
C ASP A 60 -0.70 18.18 13.33
N ASP A 61 -0.42 18.07 14.63
CA ASP A 61 -0.19 19.19 15.53
C ASP A 61 -1.30 20.26 15.40
N TYR A 62 -0.99 21.38 14.75
CA TYR A 62 -1.91 22.50 14.51
C TYR A 62 -2.24 22.70 13.03
N ARG A 63 -1.80 21.82 12.12
CA ARG A 63 -2.00 21.95 10.66
C ARG A 63 -3.41 21.60 10.24
N ASN A 64 -3.98 22.32 9.29
CA ASN A 64 -5.27 21.94 8.75
C ASN A 64 -5.23 20.51 8.17
N ARG A 65 -6.32 19.76 8.34
CA ARG A 65 -6.46 18.50 7.63
C ARG A 65 -6.81 18.77 6.17
N CYS A 66 -6.44 17.86 5.29
CA CYS A 66 -6.86 17.92 3.89
C CYS A 66 -8.39 17.91 3.79
N THR A 67 -8.91 18.56 2.75
CA THR A 67 -10.35 18.72 2.55
C THR A 67 -10.88 17.62 1.64
N VAL A 68 -12.07 17.06 1.93
CA VAL A 68 -12.75 16.16 1.00
C VAL A 68 -13.52 16.96 -0.04
N VAL A 69 -13.29 16.66 -1.32
CA VAL A 69 -13.87 17.36 -2.47
C VAL A 69 -14.48 16.36 -3.47
N THR A 70 -15.40 16.83 -4.30
CA THR A 70 -16.06 16.02 -5.34
C THR A 70 -15.49 16.27 -6.75
N SER A 71 -14.58 17.23 -6.89
CA SER A 71 -13.97 17.62 -8.16
C SER A 71 -12.58 18.23 -7.95
N ALA A 72 -11.67 18.01 -8.89
CA ALA A 72 -10.36 18.67 -8.88
C ALA A 72 -10.50 20.13 -9.30
N ALA A 73 -9.63 20.99 -8.77
CA ALA A 73 -9.61 22.43 -9.06
C ALA A 73 -9.18 22.73 -10.51
N ASP A 74 -8.27 21.93 -11.08
CA ASP A 74 -7.86 22.03 -12.49
C ASP A 74 -8.91 21.49 -13.49
N GLY A 75 -9.99 20.85 -13.02
CA GLY A 75 -11.04 20.29 -13.87
C GLY A 75 -10.62 19.13 -14.78
N ILE A 76 -9.42 18.55 -14.61
CA ILE A 76 -8.90 17.52 -15.53
C ILE A 76 -9.51 16.14 -15.23
N LYS A 77 -9.41 15.68 -13.98
CA LYS A 77 -9.97 14.39 -13.55
C LYS A 77 -10.55 14.50 -12.14
N GLY A 78 -11.75 13.96 -11.95
CA GLY A 78 -12.42 13.86 -10.64
C GLY A 78 -11.82 12.74 -9.77
N PRO A 79 -12.54 12.32 -8.72
CA PRO A 79 -12.17 11.17 -7.87
C PRO A 79 -11.72 9.94 -8.66
N ASP A 80 -10.78 9.16 -8.13
CA ASP A 80 -10.30 7.93 -8.78
C ASP A 80 -11.39 6.87 -8.76
N SER A 81 -12.10 6.80 -7.64
CA SER A 81 -13.29 5.96 -7.47
C SER A 81 -14.39 6.74 -6.76
N GLY A 82 -15.62 6.24 -6.83
CA GLY A 82 -16.73 6.84 -6.11
C GLY A 82 -17.02 8.28 -6.53
N SER A 83 -17.25 9.15 -5.54
CA SER A 83 -17.72 10.52 -5.73
C SER A 83 -16.88 11.55 -4.97
N ARG A 84 -15.90 11.12 -4.19
CA ARG A 84 -15.13 11.98 -3.28
C ARG A 84 -13.65 11.60 -3.29
N MET A 85 -12.81 12.59 -3.00
CA MET A 85 -11.36 12.42 -2.83
C MET A 85 -10.85 13.43 -1.82
N ALA A 86 -9.72 13.17 -1.19
CA ALA A 86 -9.02 14.18 -0.41
C ALA A 86 -8.21 15.10 -1.32
N ARG A 87 -8.18 16.38 -0.98
CA ARG A 87 -7.32 17.41 -1.57
C ARG A 87 -6.51 18.06 -0.46
N CYS A 88 -5.19 17.96 -0.56
CA CYS A 88 -4.25 18.67 0.29
C CYS A 88 -3.66 19.86 -0.46
N ASN A 89 -3.52 21.00 0.21
CA ASN A 89 -2.86 22.18 -0.33
C ASN A 89 -1.57 22.51 0.44
N TRP A 90 -0.57 23.01 -0.28
CA TRP A 90 0.40 23.93 0.31
C TRP A 90 0.09 25.35 -0.16
N ASN A 91 -0.04 26.28 0.80
CA ASN A 91 -0.19 27.70 0.53
C ASN A 91 1.14 28.44 0.80
N GLY A 92 1.94 28.63 -0.25
CA GLY A 92 3.27 29.23 -0.18
C GLY A 92 3.26 30.73 0.14
N THR A 93 2.08 31.36 0.15
CA THR A 93 1.89 32.77 0.50
C THR A 93 1.67 33.00 2.01
N VAL A 94 1.51 31.93 2.80
CA VAL A 94 1.33 31.99 4.25
C VAL A 94 2.61 31.58 4.97
N ALA A 95 2.86 32.17 6.15
CA ALA A 95 3.98 31.81 6.99
C ALA A 95 4.02 30.30 7.29
N ILE A 96 5.20 29.68 7.15
CA ILE A 96 5.38 28.22 7.25
C ILE A 96 4.92 27.63 8.60
N ASN A 97 4.84 28.43 9.67
CA ASN A 97 4.38 28.02 10.99
C ASN A 97 2.87 28.27 11.23
N GLY A 98 2.12 28.67 10.19
CA GLY A 98 0.68 28.87 10.26
C GLY A 98 -0.11 27.57 10.03
N PRO A 99 -1.30 27.42 10.63
CA PRO A 99 -2.14 26.22 10.43
C PRO A 99 -2.55 25.99 8.98
N THR A 100 -2.62 27.05 8.17
CA THR A 100 -3.01 27.03 6.76
C THR A 100 -1.82 26.98 5.79
N ALA A 101 -0.59 26.94 6.28
CA ALA A 101 0.59 26.89 5.41
C ALA A 101 0.58 25.62 4.56
N TYR A 102 0.15 24.51 5.17
CA TYR A 102 -0.13 23.29 4.46
C TYR A 102 -1.14 22.41 5.17
N GLU A 103 -1.71 21.52 4.38
CA GLU A 103 -2.66 20.52 4.82
C GLU A 103 -2.02 19.14 4.87
N SER A 104 -2.42 18.33 5.84
CA SER A 104 -1.94 16.95 5.94
C SER A 104 -3.02 15.99 6.43
N LEU A 105 -2.79 14.71 6.16
CA LEU A 105 -3.52 13.60 6.75
C LEU A 105 -2.50 12.71 7.46
N LYS A 106 -2.77 12.39 8.74
CA LYS A 106 -1.85 11.62 9.59
C LYS A 106 -2.49 10.33 10.08
N ILE A 107 -1.76 9.24 9.93
CA ILE A 107 -2.02 7.99 10.64
C ILE A 107 -0.95 7.86 11.72
N GLY A 108 -1.38 7.98 12.97
CA GLY A 108 -0.48 7.91 14.13
C GLY A 108 0.08 6.51 14.33
N SER A 109 -0.79 5.49 14.22
CA SER A 109 -0.40 4.10 14.30
C SER A 109 -1.40 3.17 13.63
N VAL A 110 -0.91 2.00 13.23
CA VAL A 110 -1.71 0.82 12.86
C VAL A 110 -1.06 -0.43 13.47
N PRO A 111 -1.83 -1.50 13.75
CA PRO A 111 -1.24 -2.75 14.21
C PRO A 111 -0.44 -3.41 13.09
N TYR A 112 0.83 -3.73 13.37
CA TYR A 112 1.66 -4.64 12.56
C TYR A 112 2.83 -5.16 13.40
N THR A 113 3.27 -6.39 13.15
CA THR A 113 4.37 -7.04 13.88
C THR A 113 5.68 -6.87 13.11
N ASN A 114 5.73 -7.38 11.89
CA ASN A 114 6.91 -7.42 11.05
C ASN A 114 6.69 -6.67 9.75
N GLU A 115 5.52 -6.83 9.14
CA GLU A 115 5.31 -6.40 7.76
C GLU A 115 4.17 -5.39 7.67
N ILE A 116 4.37 -4.35 6.86
CA ILE A 116 3.36 -3.35 6.56
C ILE A 116 3.43 -2.94 5.09
N PHE A 117 2.27 -2.79 4.47
CA PHE A 117 2.10 -2.36 3.09
C PHE A 117 1.13 -1.19 3.03
N TYR A 118 1.55 -0.10 2.40
CA TYR A 118 0.74 1.08 2.12
C TYR A 118 0.44 1.13 0.63
N ARG A 119 -0.80 1.40 0.25
CA ARG A 119 -1.23 1.70 -1.11
C ARG A 119 -2.13 2.92 -1.09
N PHE A 120 -1.99 3.77 -2.08
CA PHE A 120 -2.89 4.89 -2.29
C PHE A 120 -2.88 5.33 -3.74
N ARG A 121 -3.95 6.03 -4.12
CA ARG A 121 -4.07 6.72 -5.40
C ARG A 121 -3.68 8.17 -5.21
N LEU A 122 -2.82 8.65 -6.10
CA LEU A 122 -2.25 9.98 -6.08
C LEU A 122 -2.54 10.69 -7.40
N ARG A 123 -2.86 11.97 -7.35
CA ARG A 123 -2.92 12.82 -8.53
C ARG A 123 -2.41 14.21 -8.20
N ILE A 124 -1.49 14.71 -9.02
CA ILE A 124 -0.92 16.05 -8.86
C ILE A 124 -1.74 17.01 -9.72
N ASP A 125 -2.20 18.13 -9.16
CA ASP A 125 -2.92 19.13 -9.92
C ASP A 125 -2.04 19.67 -11.06
N LYS A 126 -2.62 19.94 -12.22
CA LYS A 126 -1.88 20.49 -13.37
C LYS A 126 -1.26 21.85 -13.07
N ASN A 127 -1.85 22.60 -12.14
CA ASN A 127 -1.38 23.92 -11.75
C ASN A 127 -0.44 23.91 -10.54
N VAL A 128 -0.05 22.72 -10.02
CA VAL A 128 1.02 22.66 -9.02
C VAL A 128 2.27 23.30 -9.61
N GLU A 129 2.74 24.37 -8.97
CA GLU A 129 3.99 25.01 -9.29
C GLU A 129 5.11 24.01 -9.03
N ARG A 130 6.02 23.81 -9.99
CA ARG A 130 7.21 22.99 -9.81
C ARG A 130 8.40 23.92 -9.69
N THR A 131 8.96 24.01 -8.49
CA THR A 131 10.10 24.88 -8.20
C THR A 131 11.42 24.15 -8.39
N ASP A 132 12.49 24.93 -8.62
CA ASP A 132 13.86 24.42 -8.70
C ASP A 132 14.54 24.38 -7.31
N GLY A 133 13.91 24.95 -6.28
CA GLY A 133 14.51 25.19 -4.98
C GLY A 133 14.29 24.06 -3.99
N SER A 134 13.12 23.41 -3.99
CA SER A 134 12.84 22.35 -3.03
C SER A 134 11.95 21.22 -3.55
N PRO A 135 12.12 20.00 -3.03
CA PRO A 135 11.27 18.86 -3.39
C PRO A 135 9.84 19.03 -2.86
N LEU A 136 8.83 18.81 -3.72
CA LEU A 136 7.43 18.66 -3.29
C LEU A 136 7.26 17.35 -2.53
N LYS A 137 7.22 17.37 -1.21
CA LYS A 137 6.88 16.22 -0.39
C LYS A 137 5.38 15.96 -0.47
N MET A 138 4.99 14.79 -0.98
CA MET A 138 3.58 14.38 -1.08
C MET A 138 3.23 13.27 -0.08
N LEU A 139 4.22 12.42 0.19
CA LEU A 139 4.14 11.30 1.08
C LEU A 139 5.30 11.40 2.05
N ARG A 140 5.07 11.14 3.33
CA ARG A 140 6.15 11.01 4.29
C ARG A 140 5.84 10.00 5.38
N ILE A 141 6.77 9.12 5.69
CA ILE A 141 6.83 8.39 6.97
C ILE A 141 7.93 9.04 7.77
N PHE A 142 7.58 9.72 8.86
CA PHE A 142 8.54 10.50 9.64
C PHE A 142 8.40 10.23 11.12
N TYR A 143 9.50 9.78 11.73
CA TYR A 143 9.60 9.58 13.17
C TYR A 143 10.98 10.00 13.67
N TRP A 144 11.02 10.83 14.72
CA TRP A 144 12.27 11.22 15.36
C TRP A 144 12.03 11.61 16.81
N THR A 145 12.77 10.98 17.73
CA THR A 145 12.75 11.34 19.17
C THR A 145 13.98 12.16 19.59
N GLY A 146 14.72 12.73 18.63
CA GLY A 146 16.02 13.36 18.88
C GLY A 146 17.21 12.39 18.85
N ASP A 147 16.97 11.08 18.71
CA ASP A 147 18.01 10.04 18.63
C ASP A 147 18.11 9.46 17.20
N GLN A 148 19.33 9.21 16.74
CA GLN A 148 19.59 8.60 15.46
C GLN A 148 19.08 7.14 15.40
N ALA A 149 19.05 6.40 16.49
CA ALA A 149 18.55 5.01 16.46
C ALA A 149 17.07 4.94 16.03
N THR A 150 16.30 5.95 16.41
CA THR A 150 14.86 6.05 16.13
C THR A 150 14.53 6.85 14.87
N TYR A 151 15.50 7.54 14.25
CA TYR A 151 15.22 8.38 13.10
C TYR A 151 14.72 7.59 11.88
N ARG A 152 13.49 7.83 11.44
CA ARG A 152 12.92 7.28 10.20
C ARG A 152 12.39 8.43 9.37
N ASP A 153 12.82 8.49 8.12
CA ASP A 153 12.27 9.43 7.15
C ASP A 153 12.19 8.71 5.82
N MET A 154 11.00 8.57 5.23
CA MET A 154 10.84 8.05 3.88
C MET A 154 9.82 8.92 3.19
N PHE A 155 10.16 9.49 2.05
CA PHE A 155 9.26 10.39 1.34
C PHE A 155 9.35 10.22 -0.16
N ALA A 156 8.21 10.47 -0.80
CA ALA A 156 8.16 10.75 -2.23
C ALA A 156 8.29 12.26 -2.41
N ASP A 157 9.17 12.66 -3.33
CA ASP A 157 9.21 14.03 -3.80
C ASP A 157 9.10 14.18 -5.31
N SER A 158 8.57 15.30 -5.78
CA SER A 158 8.72 15.68 -7.19
C SER A 158 9.76 16.78 -7.31
N VAL A 159 10.61 16.66 -8.32
CA VAL A 159 11.31 17.77 -8.96
C VAL A 159 10.97 17.75 -10.46
N LEU A 160 11.60 18.57 -11.31
CA LEU A 160 11.32 18.62 -12.75
C LEU A 160 11.28 17.21 -13.40
N GLY A 161 10.19 16.89 -14.13
CA GLY A 161 9.97 15.60 -14.83
C GLY A 161 8.64 14.92 -14.49
N ASN A 162 8.21 13.94 -15.30
CA ASN A 162 6.89 13.28 -15.12
C ASN A 162 6.91 12.10 -14.14
N SER A 163 7.85 12.08 -13.20
CA SER A 163 8.06 10.94 -12.31
C SER A 163 8.45 11.41 -10.91
N LEU A 164 7.99 10.70 -9.88
CA LEU A 164 8.36 10.99 -8.51
C LEU A 164 9.74 10.41 -8.17
N SER A 165 10.49 11.13 -7.35
CA SER A 165 11.66 10.63 -6.67
C SER A 165 11.27 10.05 -5.30
N ASN A 166 12.06 9.10 -4.82
CA ASN A 166 11.88 8.45 -3.54
C ASN A 166 13.18 8.48 -2.74
N ARG A 167 13.13 9.01 -1.52
CA ARG A 167 14.29 9.21 -0.64
C ARG A 167 13.96 8.77 0.77
N GLY A 168 15.01 8.50 1.55
CA GLY A 168 14.80 8.28 2.96
C GLY A 168 16.06 8.04 3.77
N ASN A 169 15.85 7.83 5.06
CA ASN A 169 16.86 7.59 6.08
C ASN A 169 16.33 6.56 7.08
N VAL A 170 17.21 5.64 7.48
CA VAL A 170 16.98 4.67 8.56
C VAL A 170 18.13 4.81 9.54
N GLY A 171 17.86 5.55 10.61
CA GLY A 171 18.88 6.03 11.51
C GLY A 171 19.98 6.76 10.76
N ALA A 172 21.25 6.43 11.02
CA ALA A 172 22.39 7.08 10.37
C ALA A 172 22.53 6.72 8.88
N THR A 173 21.80 5.71 8.41
CA THR A 173 21.88 5.25 7.03
C THR A 173 20.99 6.09 6.14
N THR A 174 21.61 6.88 5.26
CA THR A 174 20.92 7.50 4.14
C THR A 174 20.61 6.46 3.08
N LEU A 175 19.35 6.40 2.65
CA LEU A 175 18.93 5.58 1.54
C LEU A 175 19.21 6.33 0.23
N PRO A 176 19.68 5.64 -0.81
CA PRO A 176 19.90 6.28 -2.11
C PRO A 176 18.58 6.85 -2.64
N THR A 177 18.68 7.99 -3.33
CA THR A 177 17.56 8.57 -4.06
C THR A 177 17.27 7.68 -5.27
N TYR A 178 16.03 7.22 -5.38
CA TYR A 178 15.54 6.60 -6.60
C TYR A 178 14.71 7.62 -7.36
N TRP A 179 15.14 7.89 -8.58
CA TRP A 179 14.39 8.69 -9.51
C TRP A 179 13.38 7.77 -10.19
N GLY A 180 12.14 8.20 -10.33
CA GLY A 180 11.13 7.51 -11.15
C GLY A 180 11.45 7.48 -12.65
N GLY A 181 12.73 7.54 -13.03
CA GLY A 181 13.22 7.30 -14.39
C GLY A 181 13.23 5.82 -14.78
N ALA A 182 12.66 4.93 -13.97
CA ALA A 182 12.40 3.56 -14.39
C ALA A 182 11.36 3.57 -15.52
N SER A 183 11.54 2.69 -16.52
CA SER A 183 10.61 2.62 -17.65
C SER A 183 9.20 2.30 -17.17
N GLY A 184 8.24 3.15 -17.56
CA GLY A 184 6.83 3.02 -17.22
C GLY A 184 6.38 3.78 -15.97
N ASP A 185 7.29 4.37 -15.20
CA ASP A 185 6.90 5.26 -14.10
C ASP A 185 6.51 6.64 -14.67
N ASN A 186 5.23 6.95 -14.53
CA ASN A 186 4.65 8.24 -14.87
C ASN A 186 3.98 8.91 -13.67
N SER A 187 4.32 8.50 -12.44
CA SER A 187 3.68 8.92 -11.17
C SER A 187 3.70 10.42 -10.90
N GLY A 188 4.52 11.17 -11.65
CA GLY A 188 4.59 12.62 -11.59
C GLY A 188 3.78 13.32 -12.69
N SER A 189 2.97 12.62 -13.49
CA SER A 189 2.10 13.28 -14.47
C SER A 189 0.85 13.86 -13.78
N SER A 190 0.32 14.95 -14.34
CA SER A 190 -0.83 15.68 -13.76
C SER A 190 -2.17 15.36 -14.43
N ASP A 191 -2.14 14.52 -15.47
CA ASP A 191 -3.30 14.18 -16.31
C ASP A 191 -4.05 12.93 -15.84
N SER A 192 -3.49 12.16 -14.90
CA SER A 192 -4.04 10.87 -14.50
C SER A 192 -3.93 10.61 -12.99
N TRP A 193 -4.46 9.46 -12.58
CA TRP A 193 -4.32 8.97 -11.21
C TRP A 193 -3.29 7.86 -11.19
N HIS A 194 -2.38 7.93 -10.23
CA HIS A 194 -1.22 7.07 -10.10
C HIS A 194 -1.34 6.18 -8.87
N THR A 195 -0.87 4.94 -8.98
CA THR A 195 -0.76 4.04 -7.83
C THR A 195 0.61 4.20 -7.22
N VAL A 196 0.65 4.45 -5.91
CA VAL A 196 1.90 4.52 -5.16
C VAL A 196 1.83 3.54 -3.99
N GLU A 197 2.86 2.70 -3.89
CA GLU A 197 2.87 1.57 -2.97
C GLU A 197 4.21 1.44 -2.25
N TYR A 198 4.15 1.21 -0.95
CA TYR A 198 5.32 1.05 -0.08
C TYR A 198 5.18 -0.21 0.73
N TYR A 199 6.22 -1.03 0.71
CA TYR A 199 6.32 -2.24 1.50
C TYR A 199 7.53 -2.16 2.42
N PHE A 200 7.33 -2.55 3.68
CA PHE A 200 8.37 -2.64 4.67
C PHE A 200 8.28 -3.97 5.42
N ASN A 201 9.42 -4.63 5.58
CA ASN A 201 9.58 -5.79 6.44
C ASN A 201 10.64 -5.48 7.50
N HIS A 202 10.18 -5.36 8.74
CA HIS A 202 10.98 -5.00 9.90
C HIS A 202 12.01 -6.07 10.26
N THR A 203 11.67 -7.35 10.10
CA THR A 203 12.54 -8.48 10.44
C THR A 203 13.75 -8.57 9.50
N THR A 204 13.52 -8.43 8.19
CA THR A 204 14.55 -8.57 7.15
C THR A 204 15.19 -7.24 6.76
N GLY A 205 14.60 -6.13 7.17
CA GLY A 205 15.00 -4.80 6.73
C GLY A 205 14.59 -4.47 5.29
N GLN A 206 13.80 -5.31 4.63
CA GLN A 206 13.41 -5.10 3.24
C GLN A 206 12.51 -3.86 3.10
N ILE A 207 12.84 -3.04 2.11
CA ILE A 207 12.04 -1.92 1.63
C ILE A 207 11.79 -2.15 0.15
N LYS A 208 10.53 -2.05 -0.29
CA LYS A 208 10.19 -2.01 -1.71
C LYS A 208 9.21 -0.87 -1.96
N VAL A 209 9.34 -0.21 -3.12
CA VAL A 209 8.44 0.87 -3.54
C VAL A 209 8.06 0.66 -4.99
N TRP A 210 6.77 0.79 -5.28
CA TRP A 210 6.23 0.76 -6.64
C TRP A 210 5.48 2.03 -6.95
N HIS A 211 5.64 2.48 -8.18
CA HIS A 211 4.86 3.55 -8.79
C HIS A 211 4.25 2.99 -10.07
N ASP A 212 2.92 3.04 -10.20
CA ASP A 212 2.20 2.54 -11.38
C ASP A 212 2.62 1.10 -11.78
N ASN A 213 2.75 0.23 -10.77
CA ASN A 213 3.23 -1.15 -10.87
C ASN A 213 4.70 -1.32 -11.27
N VAL A 214 5.45 -0.24 -11.43
CA VAL A 214 6.90 -0.26 -11.69
C VAL A 214 7.64 -0.28 -10.36
N LEU A 215 8.46 -1.32 -10.14
CA LEU A 215 9.33 -1.41 -8.97
C LEU A 215 10.47 -0.40 -9.10
N ILE A 216 10.42 0.68 -8.31
CA ILE A 216 11.42 1.75 -8.36
C ILE A 216 12.47 1.65 -7.25
N ARG A 217 12.19 0.91 -6.16
CA ARG A 217 13.14 0.66 -5.07
C ARG A 217 13.05 -0.78 -4.62
N SER A 218 14.20 -1.42 -4.41
CA SER A 218 14.31 -2.68 -3.67
C SER A 218 15.66 -2.71 -2.94
N ASN A 219 15.64 -2.44 -1.63
CA ASN A 219 16.84 -2.47 -0.81
C ASN A 219 16.55 -3.08 0.56
N SER A 220 17.59 -3.59 1.22
CA SER A 220 17.50 -4.05 2.61
C SER A 220 18.37 -3.16 3.49
N VAL A 221 17.82 -2.73 4.62
CA VAL A 221 18.51 -1.93 5.65
C VAL A 221 17.96 -2.31 7.02
N SER A 222 18.83 -2.49 8.01
CA SER A 222 18.39 -2.80 9.38
C SER A 222 17.50 -1.69 9.93
N MET A 223 16.32 -2.06 10.40
CA MET A 223 15.28 -1.12 10.85
C MET A 223 15.25 -0.95 12.37
N GLY A 224 16.21 -1.50 13.12
CA GLY A 224 16.23 -1.42 14.59
C GLY A 224 14.89 -1.85 15.21
N SER A 225 14.46 -1.18 16.27
CA SER A 225 13.14 -1.41 16.90
C SER A 225 12.06 -0.41 16.47
N GLN A 226 12.42 0.63 15.72
CA GLN A 226 11.50 1.69 15.35
C GLN A 226 10.66 1.31 14.13
N LYS A 227 9.35 1.48 14.27
CA LYS A 227 8.34 1.21 13.24
C LYS A 227 8.29 2.32 12.17
N TRP A 228 7.80 1.98 10.97
CA TRP A 228 7.55 2.86 9.84
C TRP A 228 6.24 3.62 9.99
N LEU A 229 6.13 4.34 11.10
CA LEU A 229 4.99 5.18 11.49
C LEU A 229 5.54 6.36 12.31
N PRO A 230 4.83 7.50 12.38
CA PRO A 230 3.57 7.81 11.70
C PRO A 230 3.70 8.00 10.18
N PHE A 231 2.58 7.83 9.50
CA PHE A 231 2.43 7.99 8.05
C PHE A 231 1.65 9.28 7.74
N TYR A 232 2.13 10.03 6.75
CA TYR A 232 1.59 11.31 6.35
C TYR A 232 1.34 11.37 4.85
N LEU A 233 0.19 11.93 4.49
CA LEU A 233 -0.10 12.48 3.17
C LEU A 233 -0.14 13.99 3.28
N THR A 234 0.47 14.70 2.34
CA THR A 234 0.53 16.17 2.37
C THR A 234 0.77 16.73 0.96
N SER A 235 0.78 18.04 0.83
CA SER A 235 1.43 18.77 -0.25
C SER A 235 2.39 19.71 0.44
N ASN A 236 3.70 19.59 0.21
CA ASN A 236 4.69 20.36 0.97
C ASN A 236 6.00 20.68 0.25
N TYR A 237 6.30 21.96 0.11
CA TYR A 237 7.60 22.47 -0.34
C TYR A 237 8.37 23.11 0.82
N ALA A 238 9.69 23.09 0.74
CA ALA A 238 10.57 23.83 1.66
C ALA A 238 10.97 25.24 1.16
N ASP A 239 10.46 25.68 0.01
CA ASP A 239 10.72 26.99 -0.61
C ASP A 239 9.43 27.77 -0.90
N SER A 240 9.61 29.05 -1.26
CA SER A 240 8.50 29.95 -1.62
C SER A 240 7.90 29.57 -2.97
N HIS A 241 6.57 29.62 -3.06
CA HIS A 241 5.78 29.31 -4.25
C HIS A 241 4.37 29.91 -4.08
N ASP A 242 3.47 29.67 -5.04
CA ASP A 242 2.14 30.27 -5.05
C ASP A 242 1.18 29.74 -3.97
N ALA A 243 -0.07 30.22 -3.97
CA ALA A 243 -1.06 29.85 -2.97
C ALA A 243 -1.74 28.48 -3.21
N THR A 244 -1.55 27.87 -4.37
CA THR A 244 -2.42 26.80 -4.90
C THR A 244 -1.60 25.63 -5.42
N ASN A 245 -1.25 24.71 -4.52
CA ASN A 245 -0.45 23.52 -4.84
C ASN A 245 -1.17 22.28 -4.38
N TYR A 246 -2.21 21.93 -5.13
CA TYR A 246 -3.08 20.82 -4.79
C TYR A 246 -2.50 19.47 -5.17
N VAL A 247 -2.59 18.55 -4.21
CA VAL A 247 -2.35 17.13 -4.41
C VAL A 247 -3.60 16.40 -3.95
N TYR A 248 -4.06 15.46 -4.78
CA TYR A 248 -5.25 14.68 -4.54
C TYR A 248 -4.90 13.25 -4.14
N PHE A 249 -5.65 12.72 -3.19
CA PHE A 249 -5.51 11.37 -2.68
C PHE A 249 -6.85 10.65 -2.67
N ASP A 250 -6.83 9.38 -3.02
CA ASP A 250 -8.01 8.52 -3.01
C ASP A 250 -7.60 7.06 -2.74
N ASN A 251 -8.56 6.20 -2.36
CA ASN A 251 -8.37 4.77 -2.08
C ASN A 251 -7.13 4.45 -1.25
N ILE A 252 -7.06 5.00 -0.03
CA ILE A 252 -5.97 4.72 0.88
C ILE A 252 -6.21 3.36 1.52
N GLU A 253 -5.23 2.46 1.38
CA GLU A 253 -5.27 1.12 1.93
C GLU A 253 -3.98 0.83 2.69
N ILE A 254 -4.11 0.27 3.89
CA ILE A 254 -2.97 -0.24 4.65
C ILE A 254 -3.23 -1.68 5.03
N TYR A 255 -2.25 -2.53 4.77
CA TYR A 255 -2.27 -3.95 5.10
C TYR A 255 -1.11 -4.28 6.03
N SER A 256 -1.32 -5.26 6.89
CA SER A 256 -0.26 -5.77 7.77
C SER A 256 -0.42 -7.23 8.11
N ASP A 257 0.66 -7.81 8.66
CA ASP A 257 0.69 -9.15 9.25
C ASP A 257 -0.07 -9.27 10.59
N ALA A 258 -0.67 -8.18 11.06
CA ALA A 258 -1.55 -8.15 12.24
C ALA A 258 -3.00 -7.77 11.89
N GLY A 259 -3.32 -7.60 10.61
CA GLY A 259 -4.67 -7.29 10.16
C GLY A 259 -5.61 -8.49 10.25
N THR A 260 -6.91 -8.21 10.23
CA THR A 260 -7.95 -9.25 10.25
C THR A 260 -7.75 -10.22 9.09
N GLY A 261 -7.68 -11.51 9.41
CA GLY A 261 -7.48 -12.58 8.42
C GLY A 261 -6.02 -12.92 8.11
N ALA A 262 -5.01 -12.23 8.66
CA ALA A 262 -3.60 -12.56 8.40
C ALA A 262 -3.13 -13.86 9.10
N THR A 263 -2.50 -14.77 8.36
CA THR A 263 -1.91 -16.05 8.80
C THR A 263 -0.54 -16.41 8.16
N GLY A 264 0.12 -15.52 7.41
CA GLY A 264 1.35 -15.78 6.62
C GLY A 264 2.28 -14.57 6.41
N LEU A 265 3.30 -14.69 5.54
CA LEU A 265 4.30 -13.64 5.23
C LEU A 265 3.96 -12.86 3.96
N MET A 266 4.11 -11.53 3.98
CA MET A 266 3.90 -10.60 2.85
C MET A 266 5.07 -10.53 1.84
N SER A 267 6.11 -11.35 2.03
CA SER A 267 7.44 -11.18 1.42
C SER A 267 7.50 -11.21 -0.12
N ASP A 268 6.45 -11.68 -0.81
CA ASP A 268 6.38 -11.82 -2.27
C ASP A 268 5.56 -10.75 -2.98
N GLY A 269 5.44 -9.53 -2.42
CA GLY A 269 4.96 -8.38 -3.17
C GLY A 269 5.79 -8.17 -4.45
N THR A 270 5.32 -8.67 -5.58
CA THR A 270 5.80 -8.48 -6.95
C THR A 270 4.57 -8.38 -7.84
N ILE A 271 3.99 -7.19 -7.98
CA ILE A 271 2.78 -7.04 -8.79
C ILE A 271 3.07 -7.54 -10.21
N SER A 272 2.41 -8.63 -10.59
CA SER A 272 2.42 -9.14 -11.96
C SER A 272 1.18 -8.63 -12.67
N ASN A 273 1.41 -7.95 -13.80
CA ASN A 273 0.39 -7.41 -14.70
C ASN A 273 -0.61 -8.51 -15.07
N THR A 274 -1.80 -8.48 -14.46
CA THR A 274 -2.98 -9.11 -15.07
C THR A 274 -3.83 -8.00 -15.64
N SER A 275 -3.50 -7.64 -16.88
CA SER A 275 -4.35 -6.86 -17.76
C SER A 275 -5.72 -7.55 -17.88
N SER A 276 -6.74 -6.99 -17.24
CA SER A 276 -8.12 -7.19 -17.67
C SER A 276 -8.87 -5.86 -17.66
N SER A 277 -8.88 -5.25 -18.84
CA SER A 277 -9.85 -4.24 -19.23
C SER A 277 -11.25 -4.84 -19.19
N THR A 278 -12.06 -4.46 -18.21
CA THR A 278 -13.52 -4.42 -18.43
C THR A 278 -14.16 -3.44 -17.46
N SER A 279 -14.55 -2.30 -18.03
CA SER A 279 -15.57 -1.40 -17.53
C SER A 279 -16.86 -2.16 -17.20
N SER A 280 -17.33 -2.11 -15.96
CA SER A 280 -18.76 -2.30 -15.66
C SER A 280 -19.18 -1.46 -14.45
N SER A 281 -20.18 -0.63 -14.70
CA SER A 281 -20.95 0.13 -13.72
C SER A 281 -21.67 -0.82 -12.75
N GLY A 282 -21.68 -0.48 -11.45
CA GLY A 282 -22.63 -1.03 -10.48
C GLY A 282 -21.99 -1.81 -9.31
N THR A 283 -22.35 -1.39 -8.09
CA THR A 283 -22.00 -1.94 -6.76
C THR A 283 -20.52 -1.92 -6.38
N THR A 284 -20.21 -1.15 -5.32
CA THR A 284 -18.89 -0.97 -4.70
C THR A 284 -18.35 -2.28 -4.12
N THR A 285 -17.82 -3.14 -4.98
CA THR A 285 -16.79 -4.10 -4.59
C THR A 285 -15.49 -3.32 -4.48
N LEU A 286 -14.80 -3.45 -3.34
CA LEU A 286 -13.47 -2.89 -3.12
C LEU A 286 -12.58 -3.25 -4.35
N PRO A 287 -11.62 -2.41 -4.75
CA PRO A 287 -10.65 -2.84 -5.76
C PRO A 287 -9.94 -4.09 -5.23
N PRO A 288 -9.64 -5.08 -6.09
CA PRO A 288 -8.87 -6.23 -5.66
C PRO A 288 -7.51 -5.73 -5.15
N ALA A 289 -7.08 -6.29 -4.02
CA ALA A 289 -5.72 -6.12 -3.54
C ALA A 289 -4.70 -6.43 -4.65
N PRO A 290 -3.45 -5.94 -4.54
CA PRO A 290 -2.44 -6.29 -5.53
C PRO A 290 -2.41 -7.80 -5.68
N THR A 291 -2.32 -8.32 -6.89
CA THR A 291 -2.48 -9.73 -7.24
C THR A 291 -1.56 -10.73 -6.50
N ASN A 292 -0.58 -10.23 -5.73
CA ASN A 292 0.29 -11.01 -4.87
C ASN A 292 0.01 -10.84 -3.36
N LEU A 293 -0.75 -9.83 -2.97
CA LEU A 293 -1.42 -9.76 -1.68
C LEU A 293 -2.80 -10.40 -1.88
N VAL A 294 -2.90 -11.71 -1.65
CA VAL A 294 -4.23 -12.35 -1.59
C VAL A 294 -4.96 -11.79 -0.38
N VAL A 295 -5.78 -10.76 -0.61
CA VAL A 295 -6.66 -10.14 0.38
C VAL A 295 -8.07 -10.65 0.13
N VAL A 296 -8.72 -11.12 1.19
CA VAL A 296 -10.13 -11.48 1.16
C VAL A 296 -10.96 -10.22 1.42
N GLN A 297 -11.96 -9.98 0.57
CA GLN A 297 -13.05 -9.03 0.81
C GLN A 297 -14.12 -9.68 1.69
#